data_AF-A0A3D5X3T4-F1
#
_entry.id   AF-A0A3D5X3T4-F1
#
_cell.length_a   1.000
_cell.length_b   1.000
_cell.length_c   1.000
_cell.angle_alpha   90.00
_cell.angle_beta   90.00
_cell.angle_gamma   90.00
#
_symmetry.space_group_name_H-M   'P 1'
#
loop_
_entity.id
_entity.type
_entity.pdbx_description
1 polymer ?
#
loop_
_entity_poly.entity_id
_entity_poly.type
_entity_poly.pdbx_seq_one_letter_code
_entity_poly.pdbx_strand_id
1 'polypeptide(L)'
;CGHKPIVLVGGATGMIGDPSGKSQERNLLNEKTLRHNQECLKEQLARFLDFESEVPNAAIMVNNYDWMKEYSFLDFIRDIGKHITVNYM
;
A
#
# COMPACT_ATOMS: atom_id res chain seq x y z
N CYS A 1 18.59 -13.68 11.49
CA CYS A 1 17.20 -14.07 11.19
C CYS A 1 17.01 -14.06 9.66
N GLY A 2 16.45 -15.11 9.06
CA GLY A 2 16.31 -15.29 7.60
C GLY A 2 14.89 -15.03 7.08
N HIS A 3 14.21 -14.00 7.60
CA HIS A 3 12.84 -13.67 7.20
C HIS A 3 12.81 -12.96 5.84
N LYS A 4 11.68 -13.09 5.13
CA LYS A 4 11.40 -12.42 3.85
C LYS A 4 10.66 -11.10 4.09
N PRO A 5 11.28 -9.95 3.83
CA PRO A 5 10.60 -8.66 3.96
C PRO A 5 9.59 -8.45 2.84
N ILE A 6 8.41 -7.94 3.18
CA ILE A 6 7.39 -7.49 2.23
C ILE A 6 7.18 -6.00 2.45
N VAL A 7 7.58 -5.20 1.48
CA VAL A 7 7.36 -3.76 1.48
C VAL A 7 6.04 -3.47 0.78
N LEU A 8 5.06 -3.00 1.55
CA LEU A 8 3.75 -2.62 1.01
C LEU A 8 3.71 -1.13 0.67
N VAL A 9 3.56 -0.83 -0.62
CA VAL A 9 3.28 0.53 -1.09
C VAL A 9 1.78 0.77 -1.09
N GLY A 10 1.40 1.88 -0.46
CA GLY A 10 0.00 2.29 -0.33
C GLY A 10 -0.51 3.06 -1.54
N GLY A 11 -0.58 2.44 -2.73
CA GLY A 11 -1.13 3.10 -3.92
C GLY A 11 -2.61 3.44 -3.77
N ALA A 12 -3.45 2.48 -3.37
CA ALA A 12 -4.88 2.75 -3.15
C ALA A 12 -5.12 3.56 -1.87
N THR A 13 -4.47 3.21 -0.76
CA THR A 13 -4.64 3.95 0.51
C THR A 13 -4.08 5.37 0.42
N GLY A 14 -3.04 5.60 -0.40
CA GLY A 14 -2.52 6.93 -0.70
C GLY A 14 -3.47 7.81 -1.51
N MET A 15 -4.37 7.20 -2.29
CA MET A 15 -5.45 7.92 -2.98
C MET A 15 -6.60 8.29 -2.06
N ILE A 16 -6.78 7.63 -0.91
CA ILE A 16 -7.82 7.95 0.07
C ILE A 16 -7.27 8.93 1.11
N GLY A 17 -6.08 8.66 1.61
CA GLY A 17 -5.44 9.40 2.70
C GLY A 17 -5.74 8.78 4.06
N ASP A 18 -4.70 8.63 4.88
CA ASP A 18 -4.83 8.23 6.28
C ASP A 18 -5.06 9.47 7.16
N PRO A 19 -6.21 9.56 7.88
CA PRO A 19 -6.53 10.69 8.77
C PRO A 19 -5.71 10.69 10.07
N SER A 20 -5.01 9.61 10.38
CA SER A 20 -4.25 9.46 11.62
C SER A 20 -3.19 10.56 11.76
N GLY A 21 -3.35 11.41 12.77
CA GLY A 21 -2.37 12.43 13.16
C GLY A 21 -2.27 13.65 12.24
N LYS A 22 -3.28 13.96 11.41
CA LYS A 22 -3.29 15.18 10.58
C LYS A 22 -4.62 15.95 10.68
N SER A 23 -4.53 17.28 10.71
CA SER A 23 -5.69 18.20 10.83
C SER A 23 -6.29 18.64 9.49
N GLN A 24 -5.66 18.29 8.36
CA GLN A 24 -6.11 18.68 7.02
C GLN A 24 -6.12 17.47 6.07
N GLU A 25 -7.09 17.45 5.17
CA GLU A 25 -7.20 16.47 4.09
C GLU A 25 -5.95 16.51 3.20
N ARG A 26 -5.46 15.33 2.79
CA ARG A 26 -4.30 15.22 1.91
C ARG A 26 -4.73 15.43 0.46
N ASN A 27 -3.84 15.99 -0.35
CA ASN A 27 -4.02 16.00 -1.81
C ASN A 27 -4.04 14.55 -2.33
N LEU A 28 -5.10 14.20 -3.04
CA LEU A 28 -5.24 12.90 -3.70
C LEU A 28 -4.22 12.84 -4.85
N LEU A 29 -3.31 11.86 -4.78
CA LEU A 29 -2.29 11.67 -5.80
C LEU A 29 -2.86 10.85 -6.97
N ASN A 30 -2.54 11.24 -8.21
CA ASN A 30 -2.88 10.43 -9.37
C ASN A 30 -1.95 9.20 -9.49
N GLU A 31 -2.36 8.22 -10.30
CA GLU A 31 -1.63 6.96 -10.48
C GLU A 31 -0.18 7.17 -10.93
N LYS A 32 0.06 8.09 -11.87
CA LYS A 32 1.40 8.37 -12.39
C LYS A 32 2.34 8.83 -11.27
N THR A 33 1.88 9.75 -10.42
CA THR A 33 2.66 10.23 -9.27
C THR A 33 2.90 9.11 -8.25
N LEU A 34 1.90 8.27 -8.00
CA LEU A 34 2.05 7.13 -7.08
C LEU A 34 3.05 6.10 -7.58
N ARG A 35 3.04 5.77 -8.88
CA ARG A 35 4.03 4.87 -9.49
C ARG A 35 5.44 5.46 -9.46
N HIS A 36 5.58 6.76 -9.73
CA HIS A 36 6.87 7.43 -9.59
C HIS A 36 7.39 7.36 -8.13
N ASN A 37 6.52 7.66 -7.16
CA ASN A 37 6.89 7.59 -5.74
C ASN A 37 7.26 6.17 -5.32
N GLN A 38 6.58 5.14 -5.84
CA GLN A 38 6.90 3.73 -5.61
C GLN A 38 8.35 3.42 -6.03
N GLU A 39 8.75 3.80 -7.25
CA GLU A 39 10.12 3.55 -7.72
C GLU A 39 11.17 4.29 -6.89
N CYS A 40 10.93 5.56 -6.56
CA CYS A 40 11.79 6.32 -5.67
C CYS A 40 11.94 5.66 -4.29
N LEU A 41 10.86 5.12 -3.73
CA LEU A 41 10.89 4.38 -2.47
C LEU A 41 11.67 3.06 -2.61
N LYS A 42 11.53 2.36 -3.73
CA LYS A 42 12.31 1.13 -4.01
C LYS A 42 13.81 1.43 -3.99
N GLU A 43 14.25 2.47 -4.68
CA GLU A 43 15.64 2.89 -4.71
C GLU A 43 16.19 3.24 -3.32
N GLN A 44 15.40 3.97 -2.52
CA GLN A 44 15.79 4.32 -1.15
C GLN A 44 15.91 3.09 -0.25
N LEU A 45 14.94 2.17 -0.35
CA LEU A 45 14.89 0.96 0.47
C LEU A 45 15.91 -0.10 0.03
N ALA A 46 16.33 -0.11 -1.22
CA ALA A 46 17.38 -1.00 -1.73
C ALA A 46 18.74 -0.80 -1.01
N ARG A 47 18.92 0.31 -0.31
CA ARG A 47 20.08 0.55 0.57
C ARG A 47 20.05 -0.28 1.87
N PHE A 48 18.88 -0.79 2.24
CA PHE A 48 18.63 -1.51 3.50
C PHE A 48 18.14 -2.94 3.28
N LEU A 49 17.52 -3.21 2.14
CA LEU A 49 16.88 -4.47 1.79
C LEU A 49 17.42 -4.95 0.44
N ASP A 50 17.62 -6.26 0.32
CA ASP A 50 18.03 -6.89 -0.92
C ASP A 50 16.80 -7.31 -1.74
N PHE A 51 16.56 -6.65 -2.87
CA PHE A 51 15.44 -6.92 -3.78
C PHE A 51 15.84 -7.71 -5.03
N GLU A 52 17.13 -7.89 -5.28
CA GLU A 52 17.63 -8.30 -6.60
C GLU A 52 18.24 -9.70 -6.59
N SER A 53 18.64 -10.22 -5.42
CA SER A 53 19.17 -11.57 -5.34
C SER A 53 18.08 -12.64 -5.46
N GLU A 54 18.46 -13.82 -5.95
CA GLU A 54 17.57 -14.98 -6.07
C GLU A 54 17.43 -15.78 -4.76
N VAL A 55 17.86 -15.21 -3.62
CA VAL A 55 17.74 -15.90 -2.33
C VAL A 55 16.27 -16.00 -1.91
N PRO A 56 15.85 -17.08 -1.23
CA PRO A 56 14.43 -17.29 -0.89
C PRO A 56 13.79 -16.14 -0.09
N ASN A 57 14.61 -15.43 0.69
CA ASN A 57 14.20 -14.34 1.57
C ASN A 57 14.51 -12.94 1.03
N ALA A 58 14.79 -12.80 -0.28
CA ALA A 58 14.88 -11.49 -0.93
C ALA A 58 13.59 -10.68 -0.68
N ALA A 59 13.76 -9.39 -0.43
CA ALA A 59 12.68 -8.45 -0.23
C ALA A 59 11.80 -8.38 -1.48
N ILE A 60 10.50 -8.26 -1.26
CA ILE A 60 9.55 -7.99 -2.34
C ILE A 60 8.84 -6.67 -2.06
N MET A 61 8.60 -5.90 -3.12
CA MET A 61 7.76 -4.72 -3.06
C MET A 61 6.44 -5.03 -3.74
N VAL A 62 5.33 -4.77 -3.06
CA VAL A 62 3.97 -4.98 -3.54
C VAL A 62 3.17 -3.69 -3.38
N ASN A 63 2.16 -3.46 -4.20
CA ASN A 63 1.33 -2.26 -4.15
C ASN A 63 -0.14 -2.64 -3.92
N ASN A 64 -0.77 -2.11 -2.87
CA ASN A 64 -2.17 -2.42 -2.58
C ASN A 64 -3.16 -1.95 -3.65
N TYR A 65 -2.75 -1.04 -4.53
CA TYR A 65 -3.53 -0.67 -5.70
C TYR A 65 -3.83 -1.86 -6.60
N ASP A 66 -2.90 -2.82 -6.71
CA ASP A 66 -2.99 -3.91 -7.68
C ASP A 66 -4.19 -4.83 -7.44
N TRP A 67 -4.64 -4.99 -6.19
CA TRP A 67 -5.87 -5.71 -5.86
C TRP A 67 -7.06 -4.79 -5.54
N MET A 68 -6.83 -3.60 -4.99
CA MET A 68 -7.92 -2.70 -4.62
C MET A 68 -8.64 -2.10 -5.82
N LYS A 69 -7.94 -1.90 -6.95
CA LYS A 69 -8.53 -1.31 -8.17
C LYS A 69 -9.66 -2.15 -8.78
N GLU A 70 -9.71 -3.43 -8.46
CA GLU A 70 -10.71 -4.38 -8.97
C GLU A 70 -11.99 -4.40 -8.13
N TYR A 71 -11.97 -3.81 -6.92
CA TYR A 71 -13.17 -3.73 -6.08
C TYR A 71 -14.09 -2.62 -6.55
N SER A 72 -15.36 -2.95 -6.79
CA SER A 72 -16.40 -1.92 -6.77
C SER A 72 -16.70 -1.49 -5.34
N PHE A 73 -17.29 -0.30 -5.18
CA PHE A 73 -17.73 0.18 -3.87
C PHE A 73 -18.71 -0.81 -3.20
N LEU A 74 -19.63 -1.39 -3.98
CA LEU A 74 -20.62 -2.35 -3.47
C LEU A 74 -19.98 -3.67 -3.02
N ASP A 75 -18.98 -4.17 -3.77
CA ASP A 75 -18.27 -5.40 -3.40
C ASP A 75 -17.48 -5.18 -2.11
N PHE A 76 -16.81 -4.03 -1.98
CA PHE A 76 -16.06 -3.69 -0.78
C PHE A 76 -16.93 -3.66 0.48
N ILE A 77 -18.08 -2.97 0.44
CA ILE A 77 -18.97 -2.89 1.61
C ILE A 77 -19.61 -4.25 1.94
N ARG A 78 -19.89 -5.09 0.94
CA ARG A 78 -20.50 -6.42 1.13
C ARG A 78 -19.51 -7.45 1.65
N ASP A 79 -18.26 -7.42 1.21
CA ASP A 79 -17.28 -8.44 1.56
C ASP A 79 -16.43 -8.07 2.76
N ILE A 80 -16.07 -6.79 2.89
CA ILE A 80 -15.24 -6.28 3.99
C ILE A 80 -16.10 -5.53 5.00
N GLY A 81 -16.94 -4.60 4.54
CA GLY A 81 -17.72 -3.71 5.41
C GLY A 81 -18.64 -4.45 6.39
N LYS A 82 -19.21 -5.60 6.01
CA LYS A 82 -20.07 -6.43 6.89
C LYS A 82 -19.37 -6.92 8.17
N HIS A 83 -18.05 -6.93 8.21
CA HIS A 83 -17.26 -7.39 9.36
C HIS A 83 -16.88 -6.26 10.33
N ILE A 84 -17.19 -5.00 10.01
CA ILE A 84 -16.82 -3.82 10.79
C ILE A 84 -18.09 -3.06 11.16
N THR A 85 -18.36 -2.92 12.45
CA THR A 85 -19.50 -2.12 12.92
C THR A 85 -19.11 -0.66 13.06
N VAL A 86 -20.07 0.25 12.87
CA VAL A 86 -19.81 1.70 12.97
C VAL A 86 -19.31 2.11 14.36
N ASN A 87 -19.82 1.51 15.43
CA ASN A 87 -19.40 1.82 16.80
C ASN A 87 -17.99 1.30 17.15
N TYR A 88 -17.46 0.37 16.35
CA TYR A 88 -16.10 -0.16 16.55
C TYR A 88 -15.05 0.73 15.88
N MET A 89 -15.44 1.47 14.85
CA MET A 89 -14.59 2.45 14.16
C MET A 89 -14.51 3.76 14.95
#